data_AF-A0A4Y8CXS6-F1
#
_entry.id   AF-A0A4Y8CXS6-F1
#
_cell.length_a   1.000
_cell.length_b   1.000
_cell.length_c   1.000
_cell.angle_alpha   90.00
_cell.angle_beta   90.00
_cell.angle_gamma   90.00
#
_symmetry.space_group_name_H-M   'P 1'
#
loop_
_entity.id
_entity.type
_entity.pdbx_description
1 polymer ?
#
loop_
_entity_poly.entity_id
_entity_poly.type
_entity_poly.pdbx_seq_one_letter_code
_entity_poly.pdbx_strand_id
1 'polypeptide(L)'
;MSGPRKPGAGVITEKMSYEERLFHYAYTIEEPHFLAFRGLQKLNIVRLQNELARKKGNSWTNMAAFDDVTRDLTSTLHQYADAIRDYAFFSSLQNISGSQAHEKRLDLTHAFPEIAALPGDPFNSAYRRLPEQSLIPVDPLRKWLKARLPRQLAYSKREQLLRLDEFLKHEPPEQVSLFVDKLARFIVAFTGGLSLIVPMLIMRIGENLTKSLVTTSVAVVLFAGITSLVLRANNTETVAATATYAAVLVVFVGTSG
;
A
#
# COMPACT_ATOMS: atom_id res chain seq x y z
N MET A 1 -3.72 28.74 -0.06
CA MET A 1 -4.45 30.00 0.19
C MET A 1 -5.45 29.73 1.30
N SER A 2 -5.19 30.22 2.51
CA SER A 2 -6.06 30.01 3.68
C SER A 2 -7.05 31.18 3.73
N GLY A 3 -8.33 30.91 3.44
CA GLY A 3 -9.39 31.91 3.52
C GLY A 3 -9.68 32.32 4.98
N PRO A 4 -10.36 33.45 5.21
CA PRO A 4 -10.61 33.97 6.56
C PRO A 4 -11.43 32.96 7.37
N ARG A 5 -10.88 32.52 8.53
CA ARG A 5 -11.56 31.65 9.49
C ARG A 5 -12.80 32.37 10.03
N LYS A 6 -14.00 31.92 9.67
CA LYS A 6 -15.23 32.38 10.33
C LYS A 6 -15.18 31.98 11.82
N PRO A 7 -15.49 32.89 12.76
CA PRO A 7 -15.59 32.54 14.17
C PRO A 7 -16.69 31.49 14.34
N GLY A 8 -16.35 30.30 14.85
CA GLY A 8 -17.27 29.17 15.03
C GLY A 8 -17.13 28.03 14.01
N ALA A 9 -16.26 28.14 13.00
CA ALA A 9 -15.99 27.03 12.10
C ALA A 9 -15.31 25.86 12.84
N GLY A 10 -16.05 24.76 13.04
CA GLY A 10 -15.57 23.49 13.59
C GLY A 10 -16.16 23.08 14.93
N VAL A 11 -17.09 23.86 15.48
CA VAL A 11 -17.83 23.50 16.70
C VAL A 11 -19.20 22.96 16.29
N ILE A 12 -19.48 21.70 16.60
CA ILE A 12 -20.79 21.09 16.37
C ILE A 12 -21.65 21.26 17.63
N THR A 13 -22.87 21.77 17.47
CA THR A 13 -23.83 21.94 18.58
C THR A 13 -25.14 21.21 18.29
N GLU A 14 -25.86 20.79 19.34
CA GLU A 14 -27.07 19.97 19.20
C GLU A 14 -28.20 20.63 18.40
N LYS A 15 -28.23 21.97 18.36
CA LYS A 15 -29.27 22.75 17.66
C LYS A 15 -29.01 22.92 16.15
N MET A 16 -27.86 22.47 15.64
CA MET A 16 -27.49 22.62 14.24
C MET A 16 -28.24 21.64 13.33
N SER A 17 -28.64 22.14 12.16
CA SER A 17 -29.15 21.35 11.04
C SER A 17 -28.11 20.37 10.51
N TYR A 18 -28.54 19.24 9.92
CA TYR A 18 -27.65 18.26 9.28
C TYR A 18 -26.63 18.91 8.32
N GLU A 19 -27.08 19.84 7.48
CA GLU A 19 -26.21 20.53 6.50
C GLU A 19 -25.15 21.42 7.18
N GLU A 20 -25.51 22.06 8.30
CA GLU A 20 -24.58 22.88 9.08
C GLU A 20 -23.54 21.99 9.77
N ARG A 21 -23.96 20.84 10.30
CA ARG A 21 -23.05 19.85 10.90
C ARG A 21 -22.11 19.26 9.86
N LEU A 22 -22.62 18.96 8.66
CA LEU A 22 -21.81 18.47 7.54
C LEU A 22 -20.74 19.49 7.15
N PHE A 23 -21.11 20.76 7.03
CA PHE A 23 -20.17 21.84 6.73
C PHE A 23 -19.07 21.97 7.79
N HIS A 24 -19.46 21.98 9.08
CA HIS A 24 -18.51 22.08 10.18
C HIS A 24 -17.59 20.86 10.27
N TYR A 25 -18.14 19.66 10.13
CA TYR A 25 -17.38 18.42 10.14
C TYR A 25 -16.39 18.37 8.96
N ALA A 26 -16.83 18.66 7.75
CA ALA A 26 -15.97 18.68 6.56
C ALA A 26 -14.82 19.70 6.70
N TYR A 27 -15.05 20.83 7.36
CA TYR A 27 -14.01 21.85 7.58
C TYR A 27 -12.99 21.46 8.66
N THR A 28 -13.35 20.57 9.59
CA THR A 28 -12.44 20.06 10.64
C THR A 28 -11.54 18.92 10.17
N ILE A 29 -11.89 18.26 9.07
CA ILE A 29 -11.13 17.12 8.55
C ILE A 29 -9.94 17.62 7.73
N GLU A 30 -8.73 17.45 8.24
CA GLU A 30 -7.49 17.75 7.49
C GLU A 30 -7.20 16.69 6.41
N GLU A 31 -7.43 15.40 6.72
CA GLU A 31 -7.25 14.28 5.78
C GLU A 31 -8.55 13.47 5.63
N PRO A 32 -9.04 13.27 4.40
CA PRO A 32 -10.27 12.53 4.17
C PRO A 32 -10.09 11.05 4.49
N HIS A 33 -10.91 10.57 5.42
CA HIS A 33 -11.04 9.17 5.77
C HIS A 33 -12.34 8.62 5.19
N PHE A 34 -12.28 7.42 4.62
CA PHE A 34 -13.41 6.81 3.93
C PHE A 34 -13.92 5.60 4.71
N LEU A 35 -15.23 5.54 4.94
CA LEU A 35 -15.86 4.31 5.42
C LEU A 35 -15.92 3.28 4.29
N ALA A 36 -15.49 2.06 4.58
CA ALA A 36 -15.56 0.97 3.63
C ALA A 36 -16.85 0.18 3.81
N PHE A 37 -17.84 0.49 2.99
CA PHE A 37 -19.12 -0.23 2.94
C PHE A 37 -19.02 -1.57 2.20
N ARG A 38 -18.11 -2.45 2.64
CA ARG A 38 -17.79 -3.73 1.96
C ARG A 38 -19.03 -4.60 1.73
N GLY A 39 -19.95 -4.64 2.69
CA GLY A 39 -21.21 -5.38 2.57
C GLY A 39 -22.07 -4.85 1.42
N LEU A 40 -22.30 -3.54 1.38
CA LEU A 40 -23.10 -2.88 0.34
C LEU A 40 -22.44 -2.98 -1.04
N GLN A 41 -21.11 -2.84 -1.12
CA GLN A 41 -20.37 -3.00 -2.38
C GLN A 41 -20.53 -4.42 -2.94
N LYS A 42 -20.34 -5.45 -2.11
CA LYS A 42 -20.54 -6.85 -2.52
C LYS A 42 -21.98 -7.11 -2.93
N LEU A 43 -22.95 -6.58 -2.17
CA LEU A 43 -24.37 -6.71 -2.50
C LEU A 43 -24.67 -6.09 -3.88
N ASN A 44 -24.13 -4.90 -4.17
CA ASN A 44 -24.31 -4.25 -5.46
C ASN A 44 -23.73 -5.08 -6.62
N ILE A 45 -22.51 -5.62 -6.44
CA ILE A 45 -21.87 -6.50 -7.44
C ILE A 45 -22.73 -7.74 -7.71
N VAL A 46 -23.19 -8.42 -6.66
CA VAL A 46 -24.02 -9.63 -6.78
C VAL A 46 -25.37 -9.32 -7.44
N ARG A 47 -25.97 -8.16 -7.12
CA ARG A 47 -27.21 -7.70 -7.77
C ARG A 47 -27.01 -7.55 -9.28
N LEU A 48 -25.98 -6.81 -9.70
CA LEU A 48 -25.66 -6.57 -11.12
C LEU A 48 -25.32 -7.88 -11.84
N GLN A 49 -24.59 -8.78 -11.18
CA GLN A 49 -24.30 -10.12 -11.72
C GLN A 49 -25.59 -10.91 -11.99
N ASN A 50 -26.56 -10.88 -11.06
CA ASN A 50 -27.83 -11.56 -11.22
C ASN A 50 -28.70 -10.94 -12.32
N GLU A 51 -28.69 -9.62 -12.48
CA GLU A 51 -29.37 -8.95 -13.60
C GLU A 51 -28.79 -9.37 -14.95
N LEU A 52 -27.45 -9.40 -15.07
CA LEU A 52 -26.78 -9.88 -16.27
C LEU A 52 -27.11 -11.35 -16.57
N ALA A 53 -27.18 -12.20 -15.53
CA ALA A 53 -27.56 -13.60 -15.69
C ALA A 53 -29.01 -13.75 -16.21
N ARG A 54 -29.95 -12.95 -15.68
CA ARG A 54 -31.34 -12.92 -16.17
C ARG A 54 -31.42 -12.45 -17.63
N LYS A 55 -30.71 -11.37 -17.97
CA LYS A 55 -30.66 -10.85 -19.35
C LYS A 55 -30.07 -11.88 -20.31
N LYS A 56 -29.01 -12.59 -19.89
CA LYS A 56 -28.43 -13.71 -20.64
C LYS A 56 -29.45 -14.83 -20.87
N GLY A 57 -30.22 -15.22 -19.85
CA GLY A 57 -31.27 -16.23 -20.02
C GLY A 57 -32.34 -15.80 -21.04
N ASN A 58 -32.82 -14.56 -20.91
CA ASN A 58 -33.86 -14.03 -21.79
C ASN A 58 -33.40 -13.83 -23.24
N SER A 59 -32.14 -13.44 -23.48
CA SER A 59 -31.60 -13.25 -24.82
C SER A 59 -31.50 -14.56 -25.61
N TRP A 60 -31.36 -15.69 -24.92
CA TRP A 60 -31.40 -17.02 -25.54
C TRP A 60 -32.82 -17.43 -25.94
N THR A 61 -33.85 -16.88 -25.29
CA THR A 61 -35.27 -17.21 -25.56
C THR A 61 -35.91 -16.27 -26.59
N ASN A 62 -35.52 -15.00 -26.64
CA ASN A 62 -36.11 -13.98 -27.51
C ASN A 62 -35.04 -13.23 -28.33
N MET A 63 -34.66 -13.80 -29.48
CA MET A 63 -33.68 -13.18 -30.41
C MET A 63 -34.22 -11.95 -31.17
N ALA A 64 -35.54 -11.71 -31.16
CA ALA A 64 -36.19 -10.74 -32.06
C ALA A 64 -36.21 -9.27 -31.58
N ALA A 65 -35.84 -8.98 -30.32
CA ALA A 65 -35.93 -7.63 -29.73
C ALA A 65 -34.55 -7.08 -29.32
N PHE A 66 -33.59 -7.12 -30.24
CA PHE A 66 -32.17 -6.92 -29.92
C PHE A 66 -31.82 -5.44 -29.63
N ASP A 67 -32.37 -4.46 -30.35
CA ASP A 67 -31.84 -3.07 -30.31
C ASP A 67 -32.08 -2.30 -29.00
N ASP A 68 -33.27 -2.40 -28.39
CA ASP A 68 -33.56 -1.74 -27.10
C ASP A 68 -32.92 -2.49 -25.92
N VAL A 69 -32.86 -3.84 -26.02
CA VAL A 69 -32.18 -4.72 -25.06
C VAL A 69 -30.66 -4.49 -25.07
N THR A 70 -30.08 -4.09 -26.21
CA THR A 70 -28.62 -3.90 -26.35
C THR A 70 -28.12 -2.67 -25.59
N ARG A 71 -28.88 -1.56 -25.56
CA ARG A 71 -28.49 -0.36 -24.81
C ARG A 71 -28.52 -0.59 -23.30
N ASP A 72 -29.58 -1.22 -22.81
CA ASP A 72 -29.74 -1.55 -21.40
C ASP A 72 -28.73 -2.61 -20.93
N LEU A 73 -28.42 -3.59 -21.79
CA LEU A 73 -27.34 -4.56 -21.54
C LEU A 73 -25.97 -3.88 -21.45
N THR A 74 -25.65 -2.97 -22.38
CA THR A 74 -24.38 -2.24 -22.38
C THR A 74 -24.23 -1.40 -21.10
N SER A 75 -25.30 -0.71 -20.70
CA SER A 75 -25.34 0.05 -19.44
C SER A 75 -25.11 -0.86 -18.22
N THR A 76 -25.80 -2.00 -18.15
CA THR A 76 -25.66 -2.94 -17.03
C THR A 76 -24.26 -3.55 -16.96
N LEU A 77 -23.67 -3.91 -18.10
CA LEU A 77 -22.29 -4.41 -18.19
C LEU A 77 -21.28 -3.35 -17.74
N HIS A 78 -21.49 -2.10 -18.12
CA HIS A 78 -20.64 -0.98 -17.71
C HIS A 78 -20.70 -0.77 -16.19
N GLN A 79 -21.91 -0.70 -15.63
CA GLN A 79 -22.11 -0.58 -14.18
C GLN A 79 -21.50 -1.75 -13.40
N TYR A 80 -21.58 -2.97 -13.93
CA TYR A 80 -20.95 -4.14 -13.33
C TYR A 80 -19.42 -4.04 -13.34
N ALA A 81 -18.83 -3.62 -14.47
CA ALA A 81 -17.39 -3.40 -14.57
C ALA A 81 -16.91 -2.29 -13.63
N ASP A 82 -17.64 -1.19 -13.54
CA ASP A 82 -17.37 -0.10 -12.61
C ASP A 82 -17.47 -0.56 -11.16
N ALA A 83 -18.51 -1.31 -10.79
CA ALA A 83 -18.66 -1.83 -9.43
C ALA A 83 -17.49 -2.74 -9.02
N ILE A 84 -16.98 -3.57 -9.93
CA ILE A 84 -15.78 -4.39 -9.69
C ILE A 84 -14.54 -3.51 -9.53
N ARG A 85 -14.34 -2.54 -10.44
CA ARG A 85 -13.20 -1.62 -10.41
C ARG A 85 -13.19 -0.79 -9.12
N ASP A 86 -14.33 -0.25 -8.73
CA ASP A 86 -14.49 0.55 -7.52
C ASP A 86 -14.23 -0.31 -6.29
N TYR A 87 -14.76 -1.53 -6.24
CA TYR A 87 -14.45 -2.45 -5.15
C TYR A 87 -12.95 -2.77 -5.07
N ALA A 88 -12.29 -3.00 -6.21
CA ALA A 88 -10.86 -3.23 -6.27
C ALA A 88 -10.07 -1.99 -5.80
N PHE A 89 -10.46 -0.79 -6.23
CA PHE A 89 -9.87 0.47 -5.81
C PHE A 89 -10.03 0.69 -4.30
N PHE A 90 -11.24 0.59 -3.77
CA PHE A 90 -11.44 0.70 -2.33
C PHE A 90 -10.69 -0.39 -1.57
N SER A 91 -10.55 -1.60 -2.15
CA SER A 91 -9.81 -2.70 -1.55
C SER A 91 -8.32 -2.41 -1.38
N SER A 92 -7.71 -1.64 -2.29
CA SER A 92 -6.29 -1.29 -2.29
C SER A 92 -5.94 -0.11 -1.38
N LEU A 93 -6.93 0.66 -0.91
CA LEU A 93 -6.71 1.73 0.06
C LEU A 93 -6.18 1.19 1.40
N GLN A 94 -5.34 2.00 2.06
CA GLN A 94 -4.71 1.66 3.32
C GLN A 94 -5.75 1.59 4.44
N ASN A 95 -5.69 0.53 5.24
CA ASN A 95 -6.61 0.32 6.35
C ASN A 95 -6.15 1.10 7.58
N ILE A 96 -7.07 1.71 8.31
CA ILE A 96 -6.76 2.44 9.53
C ILE A 96 -6.84 1.49 10.72
N SER A 97 -5.88 1.60 11.63
CA SER A 97 -5.78 0.80 12.85
C SER A 97 -6.92 1.06 13.85
N GLY A 98 -7.12 0.13 14.78
CA GLY A 98 -8.30 0.04 15.64
C GLY A 98 -8.55 1.26 16.52
N SER A 99 -7.52 1.91 17.07
CA SER A 99 -7.73 3.08 17.94
C SER A 99 -8.15 4.30 17.14
N GLN A 100 -7.52 4.55 15.98
CA GLN A 100 -7.86 5.64 15.08
C GLN A 100 -9.24 5.44 14.43
N ALA A 101 -9.57 4.21 14.05
CA ALA A 101 -10.90 3.87 13.56
C ALA A 101 -11.97 4.09 14.63
N HIS A 102 -11.67 3.78 15.90
CA HIS A 102 -12.59 4.01 17.01
C HIS A 102 -12.81 5.50 17.28
N GLU A 103 -11.74 6.31 17.32
CA GLU A 103 -11.83 7.76 17.46
C GLU A 103 -12.65 8.38 16.33
N LYS A 104 -12.40 7.98 15.08
CA LYS A 104 -13.19 8.46 13.93
C LYS A 104 -14.65 8.04 13.99
N ARG A 105 -14.92 6.84 14.52
CA ARG A 105 -16.30 6.40 14.76
C ARG A 105 -16.99 7.30 15.78
N LEU A 106 -16.31 7.62 16.89
CA LEU A 106 -16.85 8.53 17.91
C LEU A 106 -17.09 9.93 17.33
N ASP A 107 -16.13 10.47 16.56
CA ASP A 107 -16.27 11.77 15.88
C ASP A 107 -17.55 11.80 15.03
N LEU A 108 -17.76 10.79 14.20
CA LEU A 108 -18.95 10.67 13.35
C LEU A 108 -20.24 10.46 14.15
N THR A 109 -20.18 9.66 15.22
CA THR A 109 -21.32 9.45 16.13
C THR A 109 -21.73 10.75 16.81
N HIS A 110 -20.79 11.57 17.23
CA HIS A 110 -21.04 12.88 17.83
C HIS A 110 -21.51 13.91 16.79
N ALA A 111 -20.92 13.90 15.59
CA ALA A 111 -21.29 14.81 14.52
C ALA A 111 -22.70 14.53 13.99
N PHE A 112 -23.05 13.25 13.80
CA PHE A 112 -24.29 12.79 13.14
C PHE A 112 -25.04 11.77 14.01
N PRO A 113 -25.58 12.18 15.17
CA PRO A 113 -26.28 11.28 16.08
C PRO A 113 -27.53 10.64 15.44
N GLU A 114 -28.20 11.35 14.53
CA GLU A 114 -29.36 10.84 13.79
C GLU A 114 -29.01 9.64 12.91
N ILE A 115 -27.81 9.60 12.32
CA ILE A 115 -27.32 8.46 11.53
C ILE A 115 -26.81 7.36 12.47
N ALA A 116 -26.10 7.74 13.53
CA ALA A 116 -25.59 6.77 14.51
C ALA A 116 -26.70 5.99 15.23
N ALA A 117 -27.90 6.59 15.36
CA ALA A 117 -29.06 5.94 15.96
C ALA A 117 -29.74 4.90 15.06
N LEU A 118 -29.38 4.82 13.77
CA LEU A 118 -29.95 3.83 12.86
C LEU A 118 -29.54 2.40 13.24
N PRO A 119 -30.39 1.39 12.95
CA PRO A 119 -30.08 0.01 13.26
C PRO A 119 -28.86 -0.49 12.48
N GLY A 120 -28.06 -1.33 13.14
CA GLY A 120 -26.89 -1.98 12.52
C GLY A 120 -25.57 -1.22 12.66
N ASP A 121 -25.52 -0.16 13.48
CA ASP A 121 -24.32 0.65 13.78
C ASP A 121 -23.62 1.11 12.47
N PRO A 122 -24.23 2.06 11.70
CA PRO A 122 -23.79 2.38 10.34
C PRO A 122 -22.34 2.85 10.22
N PHE A 123 -21.80 3.43 11.30
CA PHE A 123 -20.41 3.90 11.35
C PHE A 123 -19.42 2.83 11.82
N ASN A 124 -19.89 1.64 12.20
CA ASN A 124 -19.05 0.49 12.53
C ASN A 124 -18.59 -0.24 11.27
N SER A 125 -17.71 0.42 10.53
CA SER A 125 -17.09 -0.13 9.32
C SER A 125 -15.57 -0.02 9.39
N ALA A 126 -14.88 -0.66 8.45
CA ALA A 126 -13.45 -0.45 8.29
C ALA A 126 -13.20 0.94 7.70
N TYR A 127 -12.35 1.74 8.35
CA TYR A 127 -11.96 3.04 7.86
C TYR A 127 -10.71 2.91 7.00
N ARG A 128 -10.68 3.64 5.89
CA ARG A 128 -9.56 3.65 4.95
C ARG A 128 -9.08 5.06 4.68
N ARG A 129 -7.81 5.17 4.32
CA ARG A 129 -7.19 6.42 3.87
C ARG A 129 -6.55 6.24 2.50
N LEU A 130 -6.35 7.36 1.81
CA LEU A 130 -5.55 7.35 0.59
C LEU A 130 -4.14 6.88 0.93
N PRO A 131 -3.52 6.05 0.09
CA PRO A 131 -2.13 5.69 0.27
C PRO A 131 -1.27 6.96 0.21
N GLU A 132 -0.55 7.26 1.29
CA GLU A 132 0.49 8.27 1.28
C GLU A 132 1.52 7.85 0.21
N GLN A 133 1.68 8.63 -0.86
CA GLN A 133 2.70 8.38 -1.89
C GLN A 133 4.13 8.39 -1.33
N SER A 134 4.32 8.81 -0.08
CA SER A 134 5.58 8.77 0.67
C SER A 134 5.86 7.42 1.36
N LEU A 135 4.92 6.46 1.34
CA LEU A 135 5.09 5.15 1.93
C LEU A 135 5.92 4.26 1.00
N ILE A 136 7.23 4.30 1.24
CA ILE A 136 8.22 3.46 0.58
C ILE A 136 7.78 1.99 0.70
N PRO A 137 7.75 1.21 -0.40
CA PRO A 137 7.36 -0.19 -0.39
C PRO A 137 8.06 -0.97 0.73
N VAL A 138 7.31 -1.79 1.46
CA VAL A 138 7.87 -2.58 2.57
C VAL A 138 8.61 -3.80 2.00
N ASP A 139 9.87 -3.58 1.62
CA ASP A 139 10.77 -4.62 1.12
C ASP A 139 10.99 -5.75 2.16
N PRO A 140 11.30 -6.99 1.74
CA PRO A 140 11.54 -8.12 2.65
C PRO A 140 12.61 -7.83 3.72
N LEU A 141 13.65 -7.09 3.34
CA LEU A 141 14.70 -6.62 4.24
C LEU A 141 14.16 -5.64 5.30
N ARG A 142 13.25 -4.74 4.92
CA ARG A 142 12.56 -3.84 5.86
C ARG A 142 11.67 -4.62 6.83
N LYS A 143 10.98 -5.68 6.36
CA LYS A 143 10.19 -6.58 7.22
C LYS A 143 11.06 -7.34 8.22
N TRP A 144 12.20 -7.87 7.78
CA TRP A 144 13.15 -8.56 8.64
C TRP A 144 13.77 -7.63 9.69
N LEU A 145 14.19 -6.42 9.27
CA LEU A 145 14.68 -5.38 10.19
C LEU A 145 13.61 -5.02 11.21
N LYS A 146 12.35 -4.84 10.80
CA LYS A 146 11.22 -4.59 11.71
C LYS A 146 11.03 -5.74 12.72
N ALA A 147 11.24 -6.98 12.32
CA ALA A 147 11.11 -8.15 13.19
C ALA A 147 12.28 -8.32 14.18
N ARG A 148 13.47 -7.78 13.85
CA ARG A 148 14.70 -8.00 14.63
C ARG A 148 15.15 -6.80 15.46
N LEU A 149 14.76 -5.56 15.11
CA LEU A 149 15.16 -4.35 15.83
C LEU A 149 14.33 -4.09 17.11
N PRO A 150 14.96 -3.59 18.19
CA PRO A 150 14.25 -3.19 19.41
C PRO A 150 13.26 -2.04 19.14
N ARG A 151 12.07 -2.14 19.77
CA ARG A 151 10.88 -1.31 19.51
C ARG A 151 11.10 0.20 19.58
N GLN A 152 12.08 0.65 20.34
CA GLN A 152 12.44 2.07 20.47
C GLN A 152 12.90 2.70 19.14
N LEU A 153 13.41 1.90 18.19
CA LEU A 153 13.86 2.36 16.87
C LEU A 153 12.83 2.12 15.77
N ALA A 154 11.84 1.25 16.02
CA ALA A 154 10.80 0.88 15.05
C ALA A 154 9.70 1.95 14.94
N TYR A 155 9.46 2.72 16.01
CA TYR A 155 8.52 3.84 16.02
C TYR A 155 9.21 5.15 15.62
N SER A 156 8.58 5.97 14.78
CA SER A 156 9.02 7.35 14.56
C SER A 156 8.51 8.26 15.68
N LYS A 157 9.24 9.34 16.02
CA LYS A 157 8.79 10.32 17.04
C LYS A 157 7.44 10.98 16.70
N ARG A 158 7.11 11.12 15.41
CA ARG A 158 5.82 11.62 14.93
C ARG A 158 4.69 10.63 15.18
N GLU A 159 4.95 9.35 14.93
CA GLU A 159 3.97 8.27 15.15
C GLU A 159 3.77 7.98 16.65
N GLN A 160 4.81 8.11 17.48
CA GLN A 160 4.69 8.06 18.94
C GLN A 160 3.79 9.17 19.50
N LEU A 161 3.86 10.38 18.94
CA LEU A 161 3.01 11.50 19.34
C LEU A 161 1.55 11.31 18.91
N LEU A 162 1.32 10.69 17.75
CA LEU A 162 -0.03 10.48 17.19
C LEU A 162 -0.69 9.16 17.63
N ARG A 163 0.07 8.18 18.12
CA ARG A 163 -0.38 6.81 18.42
C ARG A 163 0.17 6.30 19.76
N LEU A 164 0.14 7.15 20.80
CA LEU A 164 0.64 6.81 22.14
C LEU A 164 -0.10 5.62 22.75
N ASP A 165 -1.42 5.53 22.56
CA ASP A 165 -2.25 4.43 23.06
C ASP A 165 -1.94 3.08 22.39
N GLU A 166 -1.65 3.07 21.08
CA GLU A 166 -1.26 1.85 20.36
C GLU A 166 0.17 1.40 20.70
N PHE A 167 1.07 2.36 20.94
CA PHE A 167 2.41 2.09 21.46
C PHE A 167 2.34 1.41 22.85
N LEU A 168 1.45 1.86 23.72
CA LEU A 168 1.19 1.24 25.02
C LEU A 168 0.52 -0.14 24.88
N LYS A 169 -0.36 -0.32 23.89
CA LYS A 169 -1.10 -1.58 23.62
C LYS A 169 -0.34 -2.63 22.82
N HIS A 170 0.94 -2.41 22.50
CA HIS A 170 1.85 -3.39 21.88
C HIS A 170 1.51 -3.78 20.42
N GLU A 171 0.74 -2.97 19.69
CA GLU A 171 0.41 -3.27 18.29
C GLU A 171 1.58 -2.93 17.34
N PRO A 172 1.80 -3.73 16.28
CA PRO A 172 2.93 -3.51 15.37
C PRO A 172 2.72 -2.24 14.53
N PRO A 173 3.68 -1.28 14.52
CA PRO A 173 3.51 0.01 13.85
C PRO A 173 3.34 -0.15 12.34
N GLU A 174 2.49 0.65 11.72
CA GLU A 174 2.20 0.55 10.30
C GLU A 174 3.27 1.26 9.43
N GLN A 175 3.87 2.34 9.94
CA GLN A 175 4.92 3.08 9.23
C GLN A 175 6.32 2.55 9.56
N VAL A 176 7.16 2.46 8.54
CA VAL A 176 8.58 2.10 8.71
C VAL A 176 9.32 3.33 9.22
N SER A 177 9.86 3.29 10.44
CA SER A 177 10.67 4.38 11.01
C SER A 177 11.75 4.85 10.02
N LEU A 178 11.94 6.18 9.92
CA LEU A 178 13.00 6.82 9.13
C LEU A 178 14.39 6.22 9.41
N PHE A 179 14.61 5.70 10.62
CA PHE A 179 15.85 5.01 10.96
C PHE A 179 15.96 3.66 10.25
N VAL A 180 14.89 2.85 10.24
CA VAL A 180 14.85 1.56 9.54
C VAL A 180 14.99 1.75 8.04
N ASP A 181 14.38 2.79 7.47
CA ASP A 181 14.57 3.17 6.07
C ASP A 181 16.03 3.54 5.77
N LYS A 182 16.64 4.42 6.58
CA LYS A 182 18.06 4.79 6.43
C LYS A 182 18.99 3.60 6.62
N LEU A 183 18.71 2.73 7.58
CA LEU A 183 19.50 1.53 7.85
C LEU A 183 19.36 0.50 6.72
N ALA A 184 18.16 0.30 6.19
CA ALA A 184 17.94 -0.56 5.04
C ALA A 184 18.71 -0.05 3.81
N ARG A 185 18.62 1.26 3.52
CA ARG A 185 19.40 1.89 2.45
C ARG A 185 20.90 1.78 2.68
N PHE A 186 21.36 1.97 3.92
CA PHE A 186 22.76 1.80 4.28
C PHE A 186 23.24 0.36 4.05
N ILE A 187 22.49 -0.64 4.51
CA ILE A 187 22.84 -2.06 4.32
C ILE A 187 22.88 -2.41 2.83
N VAL A 188 21.90 -1.98 2.04
CA VAL A 188 21.86 -2.24 0.59
C VAL A 188 23.05 -1.57 -0.11
N ALA A 189 23.30 -0.29 0.15
CA ALA A 189 24.42 0.44 -0.46
C ALA A 189 25.79 -0.13 -0.05
N PHE A 190 25.94 -0.47 1.24
CA PHE A 190 27.18 -1.03 1.78
C PHE A 190 27.46 -2.44 1.24
N THR A 191 26.43 -3.30 1.21
CA THR A 191 26.55 -4.67 0.68
C THR A 191 26.82 -4.65 -0.82
N GLY A 192 26.13 -3.79 -1.58
CA GLY A 192 26.36 -3.64 -3.02
C GLY A 192 27.76 -3.08 -3.34
N GLY A 193 28.26 -2.14 -2.55
CA GLY A 193 29.63 -1.62 -2.69
C GLY A 193 30.69 -2.68 -2.38
N LEU A 194 30.53 -3.39 -1.26
CA LEU A 194 31.43 -4.48 -0.87
C LEU A 194 31.42 -5.63 -1.88
N SER A 195 30.25 -5.97 -2.45
CA SER A 195 30.17 -7.06 -3.42
C SER A 195 31.02 -6.78 -4.66
N LEU A 196 31.21 -5.53 -5.06
CA LEU A 196 32.09 -5.16 -6.18
C LEU A 196 33.55 -5.03 -5.77
N ILE A 197 33.83 -4.37 -4.64
CA ILE A 197 35.22 -4.07 -4.23
C ILE A 197 35.98 -5.34 -3.83
N VAL A 198 35.34 -6.27 -3.12
CA VAL A 198 36.01 -7.47 -2.59
C VAL A 198 36.54 -8.38 -3.72
N PRO A 199 35.75 -8.76 -4.74
CA PRO A 199 36.26 -9.54 -5.88
C PRO A 199 37.39 -8.83 -6.62
N MET A 200 37.28 -7.53 -6.86
CA MET A 200 38.33 -6.76 -7.53
C MET A 200 39.65 -6.78 -6.74
N LEU A 201 39.58 -6.66 -5.42
CA LEU A 201 40.75 -6.69 -4.56
C LEU A 201 41.42 -8.08 -4.56
N ILE A 202 40.62 -9.14 -4.53
CA ILE A 202 41.11 -10.53 -4.58
C ILE A 202 41.81 -10.82 -5.91
N MET A 203 41.25 -10.34 -7.03
CA MET A 203 41.83 -10.49 -8.37
C MET A 203 43.17 -9.75 -8.51
N ARG A 204 43.30 -8.60 -7.86
CA ARG A 204 44.52 -7.79 -7.94
C ARG A 204 45.67 -8.32 -7.08
N ILE A 205 45.38 -9.04 -5.99
CA ILE A 205 46.41 -9.57 -5.11
C ILE A 205 46.90 -10.90 -5.67
N GLY A 206 48.06 -10.90 -6.33
CA GLY A 206 48.66 -12.09 -6.93
C GLY A 206 47.97 -12.48 -8.23
N GLU A 207 48.51 -11.98 -9.34
CA GLU A 207 47.97 -12.13 -10.69
C GLU A 207 48.02 -13.60 -11.12
N ASN A 208 46.85 -14.23 -11.17
CA ASN A 208 46.67 -15.58 -11.70
C ASN A 208 45.28 -15.69 -12.33
N LEU A 209 45.25 -16.03 -13.62
CA LEU A 209 44.03 -16.09 -14.43
C LEU A 209 42.99 -17.06 -13.83
N THR A 210 43.42 -18.21 -13.31
CA THR A 210 42.51 -19.19 -12.69
C THR A 210 41.85 -18.63 -11.44
N LYS A 211 42.60 -17.88 -10.62
CA LYS A 211 42.08 -17.26 -9.40
C LYS A 211 41.01 -16.21 -9.74
N SER A 212 41.25 -15.41 -10.77
CA SER A 212 40.30 -14.39 -11.21
C SER A 212 39.02 -14.98 -11.77
N LEU A 213 39.10 -16.04 -12.59
CA LEU A 213 37.93 -16.74 -13.14
C LEU A 213 37.06 -17.37 -12.04
N VAL A 214 37.69 -18.04 -11.07
CA VAL A 214 37.00 -18.65 -9.93
C VAL A 214 36.32 -17.57 -9.08
N THR A 215 37.03 -16.48 -8.77
CA THR A 215 36.50 -15.38 -7.96
C THR A 215 35.29 -14.72 -8.62
N THR A 216 35.35 -14.44 -9.93
CA THR A 216 34.22 -13.88 -10.68
C THR A 216 33.01 -14.81 -10.66
N SER A 217 33.22 -16.10 -10.92
CA SER A 217 32.13 -17.08 -10.99
C SER A 217 31.40 -17.20 -9.65
N VAL A 218 32.16 -17.32 -8.54
CA VAL A 218 31.59 -17.39 -7.18
C VAL A 218 30.88 -16.08 -6.82
N ALA A 219 31.49 -14.94 -7.11
CA ALA A 219 30.91 -13.63 -6.80
C ALA A 219 29.59 -13.38 -7.55
N VAL A 220 29.49 -13.74 -8.83
CA VAL A 220 28.26 -13.60 -9.64
C VAL A 220 27.15 -14.49 -9.11
N VAL A 221 27.45 -15.76 -8.80
CA VAL A 221 26.46 -16.70 -8.26
C VAL A 221 25.95 -16.25 -6.89
N LEU A 222 26.85 -15.80 -5.99
CA LEU A 222 26.45 -15.28 -4.68
C LEU A 222 25.60 -14.01 -4.82
N PHE A 223 25.98 -13.10 -5.71
CA PHE A 223 25.19 -11.88 -5.98
C PHE A 223 23.78 -12.22 -6.50
N ALA A 224 23.68 -13.14 -7.46
CA ALA A 224 22.39 -13.60 -8.00
C ALA A 224 21.52 -14.27 -6.92
N GLY A 225 22.13 -15.12 -6.08
CA GLY A 225 21.42 -15.78 -4.98
C GLY A 225 20.91 -14.80 -3.93
N ILE A 226 21.76 -13.86 -3.49
CA ILE A 226 21.37 -12.84 -2.50
C ILE A 226 20.27 -11.93 -3.07
N THR A 227 20.41 -11.45 -4.30
CA THR A 227 19.42 -10.56 -4.92
C THR A 227 18.08 -11.26 -5.15
N SER A 228 18.09 -12.52 -5.60
CA SER A 228 16.89 -13.34 -5.77
C SER A 228 16.14 -13.59 -4.45
N LEU A 229 16.88 -13.88 -3.37
CA LEU A 229 16.28 -14.20 -2.07
C LEU A 229 15.86 -12.96 -1.27
N VAL A 230 16.63 -11.88 -1.33
CA VAL A 230 16.43 -10.70 -0.46
C VAL A 230 15.54 -9.64 -1.11
N LEU A 231 15.69 -9.40 -2.41
CA LEU A 231 14.99 -8.29 -3.08
C LEU A 231 13.68 -8.72 -3.72
N ARG A 232 13.39 -10.03 -3.83
CA ARG A 232 12.20 -10.57 -4.50
C ARG A 232 11.92 -9.83 -5.82
N ALA A 233 13.00 -9.49 -6.53
CA ALA A 233 12.96 -8.72 -7.76
C ALA A 233 12.28 -9.55 -8.85
N ASN A 234 11.71 -8.88 -9.85
CA ASN A 234 11.13 -9.60 -10.98
C ASN A 234 12.23 -10.44 -11.66
N ASN A 235 11.87 -11.58 -12.26
CA ASN A 235 12.86 -12.48 -12.87
C ASN A 235 13.71 -11.74 -13.93
N THR A 236 13.08 -10.81 -14.66
CA THR A 236 13.75 -9.95 -15.65
C THR A 236 14.75 -8.98 -15.03
N GLU A 237 14.38 -8.33 -13.93
CA GLU A 237 15.25 -7.39 -13.20
C GLU A 237 16.44 -8.11 -12.56
N THR A 238 16.23 -9.32 -12.03
CA THR A 238 17.28 -10.14 -11.42
C THR A 238 18.31 -10.58 -12.46
N VAL A 239 17.85 -11.03 -13.63
CA VAL A 239 18.74 -11.42 -14.74
C VAL A 239 19.51 -10.21 -15.26
N ALA A 240 18.85 -9.07 -15.45
CA ALA A 240 19.50 -7.84 -15.91
C ALA A 240 20.59 -7.38 -14.92
N ALA A 241 20.27 -7.33 -13.62
CA ALA A 241 21.23 -6.94 -12.58
C ALA A 241 22.42 -7.90 -12.50
N THR A 242 22.18 -9.21 -12.61
CA THR A 242 23.23 -10.23 -12.61
C THR A 242 24.13 -10.10 -13.85
N ALA A 243 23.55 -9.85 -15.02
CA ALA A 243 24.29 -9.65 -16.26
C ALA A 243 25.18 -8.39 -16.19
N THR A 244 24.65 -7.27 -15.67
CA THR A 244 25.44 -6.04 -15.46
C THR A 244 26.59 -6.28 -14.48
N TYR A 245 26.32 -6.97 -13.38
CA TYR A 245 27.34 -7.30 -12.38
C TYR A 245 28.45 -8.20 -12.95
N ALA A 246 28.06 -9.25 -13.70
CA ALA A 246 29.00 -10.13 -14.39
C ALA A 246 29.84 -9.37 -15.42
N ALA A 247 29.23 -8.50 -16.23
CA ALA A 247 29.94 -7.70 -17.23
C ALA A 247 31.04 -6.85 -16.59
N VAL A 248 30.75 -6.18 -15.47
CA VAL A 248 31.74 -5.37 -14.74
C VAL A 248 32.92 -6.23 -14.28
N LEU A 249 32.66 -7.38 -13.63
CA LEU A 249 33.74 -8.24 -13.14
C LEU A 249 34.56 -8.87 -14.27
N VAL A 250 33.92 -9.29 -15.37
CA VAL A 250 34.61 -9.90 -16.53
C VAL A 250 35.56 -8.91 -17.20
N VAL A 251 35.20 -7.61 -17.27
CA VAL A 251 36.13 -6.58 -17.77
C VAL A 251 37.41 -6.54 -16.93
N PHE A 252 37.32 -6.62 -15.60
CA PHE A 252 38.50 -6.64 -14.73
C PHE A 252 39.33 -7.91 -14.89
N VAL A 253 38.70 -9.07 -15.15
CA VAL A 253 39.42 -10.30 -15.49
C VAL A 253 40.21 -10.12 -16.80
N GLY A 254 39.60 -9.51 -17.81
CA GLY A 254 40.23 -9.29 -19.12
C GLY A 254 41.38 -8.29 -19.11
N THR A 255 41.42 -7.35 -18.16
CA THR A 255 42.52 -6.39 -18.01
C THR A 255 43.65 -6.85 -17.07
N SER A 256 43.44 -7.93 -16.31
CA SER A 256 44.38 -8.45 -15.30
C SER A 256 45.09 -9.73 -15.75
N GLY A 257 44.96 -10.09 -17.03
CA GLY A 257 45.59 -11.26 -17.65
C GLY A 257 46.65 -10.88 -18.67
#